data_AF-A0A937KCM3-F1
#
_entry.id   AF-A0A937KCM3-F1
#
_cell.length_a   1.000
_cell.length_b   1.000
_cell.length_c   1.000
_cell.angle_alpha   90.00
_cell.angle_beta   90.00
_cell.angle_gamma   90.00
#
_symmetry.space_group_name_H-M   'P 1'
#
loop_
_entity.id
_entity.type
_entity.pdbx_description
1 polymer ?
#
loop_
_entity_poly.entity_id
_entity_poly.type
_entity_poly.pdbx_seq_one_letter_code
_entity_poly.pdbx_strand_id
1 'polypeptide(L)'
;MMNIKDPSISKEKYDYRLDLRQRVSYEKWVNFIENHKKYFIWQEETDEGRETLAKLDKIPESFREGIVKGHNKSRAFAEFNPKRSYYEMYVDFNEKYGMVTTTFMKPITKDHLRILLDMANYLDAYLLNNGTEIIDEKVLGSLK
;
A
#
# COMPACT_ATOMS: atom_id res chain seq x y z
N MET A 1 1.46 -10.50 -23.33
CA MET A 1 0.76 -10.68 -22.04
C MET A 1 1.50 -9.84 -21.02
N MET A 2 0.82 -8.94 -20.30
CA MET A 2 1.48 -8.04 -19.37
C MET A 2 2.04 -8.84 -18.18
N ASN A 3 3.30 -8.59 -17.82
CA ASN A 3 3.91 -9.17 -16.64
C ASN A 3 3.84 -8.15 -15.49
N ILE A 4 3.07 -8.46 -14.46
CA ILE A 4 2.86 -7.56 -13.32
C ILE A 4 4.00 -7.75 -12.33
N LYS A 5 4.72 -6.66 -12.04
CA LYS A 5 5.93 -6.68 -11.22
C LYS A 5 5.85 -5.72 -10.04
N ASP A 6 5.45 -4.48 -10.32
CA ASP A 6 5.45 -3.39 -9.34
C ASP A 6 4.15 -2.60 -9.48
N PRO A 7 3.02 -3.13 -8.97
CA PRO A 7 1.77 -2.42 -8.99
C PRO A 7 1.77 -1.27 -7.97
N SER A 8 1.28 -0.12 -8.35
CA SER A 8 1.14 1.07 -7.51
C SER A 8 -0.12 1.86 -7.90
N ILE A 9 -0.55 2.76 -7.04
CA ILE A 9 -1.75 3.58 -7.29
C ILE A 9 -1.38 5.05 -7.28
N SER A 10 -1.64 5.73 -8.39
CA SER A 10 -1.34 7.15 -8.57
C SER A 10 -2.38 7.82 -9.45
N LYS A 11 -2.61 9.12 -9.23
CA LYS A 11 -3.47 9.96 -10.08
C LYS A 11 -2.88 10.17 -11.49
N GLU A 12 -1.58 10.02 -11.63
CA GLU A 12 -0.84 10.22 -12.88
C GLU A 12 0.17 9.09 -13.09
N LYS A 13 0.44 8.78 -14.36
CA LYS A 13 1.59 7.94 -14.72
C LYS A 13 2.87 8.64 -14.35
N TYR A 14 3.89 7.89 -13.96
CA TYR A 14 5.18 8.43 -13.55
C TYR A 14 6.34 7.58 -14.05
N ASP A 15 7.50 8.22 -14.19
CA ASP A 15 8.78 7.57 -14.36
C ASP A 15 9.61 7.70 -13.07
N TYR A 16 10.89 7.33 -13.14
CA TYR A 16 11.81 7.40 -12.00
C TYR A 16 11.97 8.80 -11.38
N ARG A 17 11.53 9.87 -12.04
CA ARG A 17 11.63 11.26 -11.55
C ARG A 17 10.53 11.63 -10.56
N LEU A 18 9.41 10.89 -10.54
CA LEU A 18 8.30 11.06 -9.59
C LEU A 18 7.78 12.52 -9.48
N ASP A 19 7.68 13.23 -10.61
CA ASP A 19 7.12 14.60 -10.67
C ASP A 19 5.58 14.57 -10.75
N LEU A 20 4.95 14.06 -9.69
CA LEU A 20 3.50 13.91 -9.58
C LEU A 20 2.85 15.21 -9.11
N ARG A 21 1.90 15.74 -9.90
CA ARG A 21 1.18 16.99 -9.57
C ARG A 21 -0.11 16.73 -8.83
N GLN A 22 -0.84 15.68 -9.22
CA GLN A 22 -2.04 15.24 -8.54
C GLN A 22 -1.73 14.19 -7.47
N ARG A 23 -2.47 14.28 -6.37
CA ARG A 23 -2.26 13.46 -5.17
C ARG A 23 -3.52 12.66 -4.85
N VAL A 24 -3.31 11.42 -4.42
CA VAL A 24 -4.34 10.60 -3.79
C VAL A 24 -4.76 11.26 -2.47
N SER A 25 -6.06 11.28 -2.20
CA SER A 25 -6.58 11.79 -0.92
C SER A 25 -6.23 10.83 0.22
N TYR A 26 -5.52 11.34 1.23
CA TYR A 26 -5.20 10.57 2.44
C TYR A 26 -6.47 10.12 3.19
N GLU A 27 -7.49 10.99 3.26
CA GLU A 27 -8.76 10.65 3.90
C GLU A 27 -9.46 9.49 3.18
N LYS A 28 -9.51 9.53 1.83
CA LYS A 28 -10.06 8.41 1.07
C LYS A 28 -9.23 7.13 1.25
N TRP A 29 -7.90 7.24 1.31
CA TRP A 29 -7.02 6.10 1.61
C TRP A 29 -7.38 5.45 2.95
N VAL A 30 -7.45 6.24 4.03
CA VAL A 30 -7.83 5.75 5.36
C VAL A 30 -9.20 5.10 5.31
N ASN A 31 -10.19 5.77 4.72
CA ASN A 31 -11.55 5.25 4.61
C ASN A 31 -11.61 3.93 3.83
N PHE A 32 -10.80 3.76 2.77
CA PHE A 32 -10.76 2.51 2.02
C PHE A 32 -10.30 1.35 2.91
N ILE A 33 -9.17 1.52 3.62
CA ILE A 33 -8.62 0.46 4.47
C ILE A 33 -9.56 0.15 5.65
N GLU A 34 -10.16 1.16 6.28
CA GLU A 34 -11.16 0.98 7.34
C GLU A 34 -12.35 0.11 6.87
N ASN A 35 -12.82 0.33 5.64
CA ASN A 35 -13.90 -0.45 5.04
C ASN A 35 -13.46 -1.87 4.60
N HIS A 36 -12.16 -2.15 4.57
CA HIS A 36 -11.57 -3.43 4.18
C HIS A 36 -10.78 -4.10 5.32
N LYS A 37 -11.12 -3.79 6.59
CA LYS A 37 -10.47 -4.36 7.79
C LYS A 37 -10.51 -5.88 7.94
N LYS A 38 -11.35 -6.57 7.16
CA LYS A 38 -11.32 -8.04 7.08
C LYS A 38 -10.10 -8.57 6.34
N TYR A 39 -9.53 -7.77 5.43
CA TYR A 39 -8.36 -8.13 4.64
C TYR A 39 -7.10 -7.40 5.09
N PHE A 40 -7.22 -6.12 5.43
CA PHE A 40 -6.11 -5.28 5.88
C PHE A 40 -6.09 -5.09 7.39
N ILE A 41 -4.89 -4.93 7.94
CA ILE A 41 -4.65 -4.51 9.32
C ILE A 41 -3.66 -3.34 9.33
N TRP A 42 -3.94 -2.30 10.11
CA TRP A 42 -3.03 -1.17 10.22
C TRP A 42 -1.72 -1.57 10.91
N GLN A 43 -0.60 -0.95 10.55
CA GLN A 43 0.69 -1.22 11.20
C GLN A 43 0.62 -1.06 12.72
N GLU A 44 0.04 0.02 13.21
CA GLU A 44 -0.19 0.30 14.63
C GLU A 44 -1.12 -0.71 15.33
N GLU A 45 -1.90 -1.47 14.56
CA GLU A 45 -2.78 -2.54 15.06
C GLU A 45 -2.11 -3.93 15.01
N THR A 46 -0.88 -4.05 14.52
CA THR A 46 -0.09 -5.30 14.63
C THR A 46 0.55 -5.43 16.01
N ASP A 47 0.92 -6.65 16.42
CA ASP A 47 1.67 -6.86 17.67
C ASP A 47 3.00 -6.11 17.66
N GLU A 48 3.76 -6.19 16.56
CA GLU A 48 5.03 -5.48 16.39
C GLU A 48 4.86 -3.95 16.45
N GLY A 49 3.82 -3.42 15.80
CA GLY A 49 3.52 -1.99 15.83
C GLY A 49 3.16 -1.50 17.22
N ARG A 50 2.31 -2.23 17.94
CA ARG A 50 1.97 -1.93 19.34
C ARG A 50 3.19 -1.94 20.24
N GLU A 51 4.04 -2.96 20.10
CA GLU A 51 5.28 -3.04 20.88
C GLU A 51 6.24 -1.89 20.59
N THR A 52 6.37 -1.51 19.32
CA THR A 52 7.23 -0.41 18.89
C THR A 52 6.77 0.91 19.50
N LEU A 53 5.45 1.19 19.43
CA LEU A 53 4.86 2.39 20.01
C LEU A 53 4.98 2.43 21.54
N ALA A 54 4.79 1.30 22.22
CA ALA A 54 4.92 1.22 23.68
C ALA A 54 6.36 1.46 24.19
N LYS A 55 7.37 1.31 23.33
CA LYS A 55 8.80 1.49 23.66
C LYS A 55 9.39 2.77 23.06
N LEU A 56 8.57 3.71 22.56
CA LEU A 56 9.02 4.94 21.91
C LEU A 56 10.00 5.77 22.78
N ASP A 57 9.78 5.79 24.09
CA ASP A 57 10.63 6.46 25.09
C ASP A 57 12.06 5.87 25.17
N LYS A 58 12.23 4.60 24.80
CA LYS A 58 13.51 3.89 24.76
C LYS A 58 14.25 4.04 23.42
N ILE A 59 13.59 4.59 22.40
CA ILE A 59 14.17 4.80 21.07
C ILE A 59 14.86 6.17 21.05
N PRO A 60 16.03 6.34 20.38
CA PRO A 60 16.66 7.65 20.28
C PRO A 60 15.75 8.66 19.59
N GLU A 61 15.72 9.89 20.11
CA GLU A 61 14.78 10.94 19.70
C GLU A 61 14.77 11.19 18.19
N SER A 62 15.94 11.15 17.56
CA SER A 62 16.12 11.30 16.11
C SER A 62 15.33 10.29 15.26
N PHE A 63 14.93 9.15 15.81
CA PHE A 63 14.15 8.13 15.11
C PHE A 63 12.66 8.16 15.45
N ARG A 64 12.27 8.81 16.56
CA ARG A 64 10.88 8.78 17.06
C ARG A 64 9.89 9.40 16.08
N GLU A 65 10.25 10.54 15.49
CA GLU A 65 9.39 11.24 14.54
C GLU A 65 9.04 10.35 13.34
N GLY A 66 10.05 9.67 12.76
CA GLY A 66 9.84 8.73 11.66
C GLY A 66 8.94 7.56 12.05
N ILE A 67 9.08 7.04 13.27
CA ILE A 67 8.24 5.95 13.78
C ILE A 67 6.80 6.42 13.96
N VAL A 68 6.56 7.54 14.64
CA VAL A 68 5.20 8.07 14.84
C VAL A 68 4.53 8.33 13.50
N LYS A 69 5.26 8.92 12.54
CA LYS A 69 4.76 9.16 11.20
C LYS A 69 4.40 7.85 10.47
N GLY A 70 5.21 6.80 10.63
CA GLY A 70 4.95 5.47 10.06
C GLY A 70 3.82 4.67 10.74
N HIS A 71 3.37 5.08 11.92
CA HIS A 71 2.28 4.45 12.69
C HIS A 71 1.03 5.33 12.76
N ASN A 72 0.82 6.18 11.75
CA ASN A 72 -0.33 7.04 11.61
C ASN A 72 -1.14 6.67 10.36
N LYS A 73 -1.62 5.42 10.30
CA LYS A 73 -2.34 4.86 9.16
C LYS A 73 -1.64 5.05 7.81
N SER A 74 -0.31 5.10 7.81
CA SER A 74 0.48 5.20 6.57
C SER A 74 0.68 3.83 5.91
N ARG A 75 0.64 2.74 6.68
CA ARG A 75 0.86 1.38 6.20
C ARG A 75 -0.25 0.45 6.65
N ALA A 76 -0.78 -0.34 5.73
CA ALA A 76 -1.66 -1.46 6.05
C ALA A 76 -1.07 -2.77 5.51
N PHE A 77 -1.08 -3.80 6.34
CA PHE A 77 -0.61 -5.14 6.03
C PHE A 77 -1.76 -6.07 5.64
N ALA A 78 -1.45 -7.10 4.87
CA ALA A 78 -2.37 -8.17 4.50
C ALA A 78 -1.65 -9.52 4.45
N GLU A 79 -2.43 -10.60 4.52
CA GLU A 79 -1.98 -11.98 4.33
C GLU A 79 -0.85 -12.40 5.29
N PHE A 80 -1.18 -12.46 6.58
CA PHE A 80 -0.25 -12.98 7.59
C PHE A 80 0.09 -14.44 7.35
N ASN A 81 1.39 -14.74 7.28
CA ASN A 81 1.89 -16.11 7.19
C ASN A 81 2.30 -16.60 8.59
N PRO A 82 1.52 -17.47 9.25
CA PRO A 82 1.81 -17.93 10.62
C PRO A 82 3.05 -18.84 10.70
N LYS A 83 3.50 -19.42 9.58
CA LYS A 83 4.72 -20.25 9.57
C LYS A 83 5.99 -19.41 9.55
N ARG A 84 5.91 -18.21 8.99
CA ARG A 84 7.06 -17.29 8.85
C ARG A 84 6.96 -16.07 9.77
N SER A 85 5.83 -15.90 10.46
CA SER A 85 5.54 -14.81 11.39
C SER A 85 5.68 -13.41 10.78
N TYR A 86 5.28 -13.24 9.51
CA TYR A 86 5.23 -11.95 8.86
C TYR A 86 4.06 -11.86 7.87
N TYR A 87 3.64 -10.64 7.54
CA TYR A 87 2.62 -10.34 6.52
C TYR A 87 3.22 -10.38 5.12
N GLU A 88 2.66 -11.15 4.19
CA GLU A 88 3.25 -11.33 2.86
C GLU A 88 2.94 -10.19 1.87
N MET A 89 2.06 -9.26 2.26
CA MET A 89 1.70 -8.09 1.47
C MET A 89 1.54 -6.86 2.37
N TYR A 90 1.91 -5.69 1.86
CA TYR A 90 1.48 -4.41 2.44
C TYR A 90 1.29 -3.33 1.39
N VAL A 91 0.52 -2.32 1.78
CA VAL A 91 0.22 -1.12 1.02
C VAL A 91 0.59 0.11 1.85
N ASP A 92 1.26 1.07 1.23
CA ASP A 92 1.82 2.25 1.88
C ASP A 92 1.31 3.52 1.21
N PHE A 93 0.71 4.41 2.00
CA PHE A 93 0.46 5.79 1.57
C PHE A 93 1.75 6.60 1.63
N ASN A 94 2.33 6.87 0.47
CA ASN A 94 3.49 7.72 0.36
C ASN A 94 3.07 9.19 0.39
N GLU A 95 3.11 9.79 1.57
CA GLU A 95 2.72 11.20 1.74
C GLU A 95 3.60 12.16 0.93
N LYS A 96 4.87 11.84 0.68
CA LYS A 96 5.77 12.71 -0.10
C LYS A 96 5.26 12.85 -1.54
N TYR A 97 4.97 11.72 -2.19
CA TYR A 97 4.57 11.69 -3.59
C TYR A 97 3.04 11.70 -3.80
N GLY A 98 2.25 11.54 -2.73
CA GLY A 98 0.79 11.53 -2.80
C GLY A 98 0.25 10.31 -3.57
N MET A 99 0.84 9.14 -3.36
CA MET A 99 0.50 7.90 -4.06
C MET A 99 0.47 6.71 -3.09
N VAL A 100 -0.08 5.58 -3.53
CA VAL A 100 0.01 4.31 -2.79
C VAL A 100 1.03 3.41 -3.46
N THR A 101 1.99 2.90 -2.69
CA THR A 101 2.93 1.86 -3.13
C THR A 101 2.53 0.52 -2.54
N THR A 102 2.91 -0.57 -3.20
CA THR A 102 2.63 -1.91 -2.72
C THR A 102 3.92 -2.69 -2.55
N THR A 103 3.90 -3.70 -1.71
CA THR A 103 5.00 -4.66 -1.62
C THR A 103 4.44 -6.06 -1.47
N PHE A 104 5.02 -6.99 -2.22
CA PHE A 104 4.67 -8.39 -2.22
C PHE A 104 5.91 -9.23 -1.89
N MET A 105 5.81 -10.06 -0.86
CA MET A 105 6.79 -11.10 -0.51
C MET A 105 6.34 -12.48 -1.00
N LYS A 106 5.46 -12.49 -1.99
CA LYS A 106 4.86 -13.66 -2.65
C LYS A 106 4.50 -13.32 -4.11
N PRO A 107 4.22 -14.31 -4.97
CA PRO A 107 3.72 -14.04 -6.32
C PRO A 107 2.43 -13.21 -6.30
N ILE A 108 2.34 -12.23 -7.21
CA ILE A 108 1.15 -11.39 -7.37
C ILE A 108 0.05 -12.20 -8.06
N THR A 109 -1.14 -12.24 -7.46
CA THR A 109 -2.31 -12.96 -7.98
C THR A 109 -3.33 -11.99 -8.59
N LYS A 110 -4.31 -12.52 -9.33
CA LYS A 110 -5.43 -11.71 -9.84
C LYS A 110 -6.27 -11.11 -8.71
N ASP A 111 -6.42 -11.83 -7.59
CA ASP A 111 -7.20 -11.34 -6.46
C ASP A 111 -6.52 -10.15 -5.78
N HIS A 112 -5.18 -10.18 -5.66
CA HIS A 112 -4.43 -9.00 -5.20
C HIS A 112 -4.66 -7.80 -6.12
N LEU A 113 -4.65 -8.01 -7.43
CA LEU A 113 -4.84 -6.92 -8.38
C LEU A 113 -6.29 -6.43 -8.41
N ARG A 114 -7.27 -7.30 -8.14
CA ARG A 114 -8.67 -6.90 -8.00
C ARG A 114 -8.84 -5.92 -6.85
N ILE A 115 -8.35 -6.26 -5.66
CA ILE A 115 -8.50 -5.37 -4.49
C ILE A 115 -7.73 -4.06 -4.67
N LEU A 116 -6.57 -4.09 -5.33
CA LEU A 116 -5.83 -2.89 -5.68
C LEU A 116 -6.53 -2.04 -6.74
N LEU A 117 -7.23 -2.66 -7.69
CA LEU A 117 -8.02 -1.94 -8.69
C LEU A 117 -9.24 -1.29 -8.05
N ASP A 118 -9.94 -1.99 -7.16
CA ASP A 118 -11.04 -1.43 -6.36
C ASP A 118 -10.57 -0.24 -5.53
N MET A 119 -9.39 -0.34 -4.91
CA MET A 119 -8.74 0.76 -4.21
C MET A 119 -8.45 1.94 -5.13
N ALA A 120 -7.83 1.70 -6.29
CA ALA A 120 -7.51 2.74 -7.25
C ALA A 120 -8.78 3.49 -7.71
N ASN A 121 -9.84 2.75 -8.03
CA ASN A 121 -11.12 3.31 -8.41
C ASN A 121 -11.74 4.18 -7.29
N TYR A 122 -11.74 3.69 -6.04
CA TYR A 122 -12.25 4.46 -4.90
C TYR A 122 -11.49 5.78 -4.67
N LEU A 123 -10.18 5.76 -4.95
CA LEU A 123 -9.29 6.90 -4.85
C LEU A 123 -9.33 7.83 -6.08
N ASP A 124 -10.19 7.54 -7.06
CA ASP A 124 -10.23 8.13 -8.41
C ASP A 124 -8.83 8.20 -9.05
N ALA A 125 -8.08 7.11 -9.01
CA ALA A 125 -6.68 6.99 -9.43
C ALA A 125 -6.48 5.79 -10.38
N TYR A 126 -5.30 5.70 -10.99
CA TYR A 126 -4.91 4.54 -11.79
C TYR A 126 -4.21 3.49 -10.93
N LEU A 127 -4.54 2.22 -11.15
CA LEU A 127 -3.63 1.12 -10.83
C LEU A 127 -2.61 0.99 -11.96
N LEU A 128 -1.33 1.09 -11.63
CA LEU A 128 -0.23 1.16 -12.58
C LEU A 128 0.75 0.03 -12.32
N ASN A 129 1.23 -0.64 -13.36
CA ASN A 129 2.40 -1.51 -13.32
C ASN A 129 3.64 -0.69 -13.71
N ASN A 130 4.69 -0.75 -12.90
CA ASN A 130 5.95 -0.02 -13.12
C ASN A 130 5.71 1.50 -13.37
N GLY A 131 4.69 2.08 -12.74
CA GLY A 131 4.33 3.50 -12.83
C GLY A 131 3.75 3.99 -14.17
N THR A 132 3.73 3.19 -15.23
CA THR A 132 3.38 3.68 -16.58
C THR A 132 2.27 2.90 -17.28
N GLU A 133 2.15 1.62 -16.98
CA GLU A 133 1.21 0.70 -17.61
C GLU A 133 -0.08 0.61 -16.80
N ILE A 134 -1.23 0.99 -17.35
CA ILE A 134 -2.50 0.91 -16.61
C ILE A 134 -2.95 -0.55 -16.52
N ILE A 135 -3.29 -0.98 -15.31
CA ILE A 135 -3.96 -2.24 -15.03
C ILE A 135 -5.45 -1.94 -14.84
N ASP A 136 -6.28 -2.30 -15.82
CA ASP A 136 -7.74 -2.18 -15.77
C ASP A 136 -8.41 -3.57 -15.84
N GLU A 137 -9.74 -3.61 -15.82
CA GLU A 137 -10.51 -4.87 -15.93
C GLU A 137 -10.15 -5.68 -17.19
N LYS A 138 -9.82 -5.02 -18.30
CA LYS A 138 -9.42 -5.70 -19.54
C LYS A 138 -8.06 -6.36 -19.37
N VAL A 139 -7.11 -5.69 -18.73
CA VAL A 139 -5.81 -6.28 -18.38
C VAL A 139 -6.01 -7.46 -17.43
N LEU A 140 -6.80 -7.32 -16.37
CA LEU A 140 -7.08 -8.42 -15.43
C LEU A 140 -7.71 -9.63 -16.11
N GLY A 141 -8.68 -9.42 -17.00
CA GLY A 141 -9.32 -10.49 -17.78
C GLY A 141 -8.36 -11.18 -18.75
N SER A 142 -7.27 -10.52 -19.14
CA SER A 142 -6.24 -11.09 -20.03
C SER A 142 -5.14 -11.84 -19.28
N LEU A 143 -5.02 -11.68 -17.96
CA LEU A 143 -4.08 -12.45 -17.14
C LEU A 143 -4.54 -13.92 -17.14
N LYS A 144 -3.60 -14.88 -17.16
CA LYS A 144 -3.89 -16.32 -17.09
C LYS A 144 -3.92 -16.73 -15.64
#